data_AF-A0A7C2DU51-F1
#
_entry.id   AF-A0A7C2DU51-F1
#
_cell.length_a   1.000
_cell.length_b   1.000
_cell.length_c   1.000
_cell.angle_alpha   90.00
_cell.angle_beta   90.00
_cell.angle_gamma   90.00
#
_symmetry.space_group_name_H-M   'P 1'
#
loop_
_entity.id
_entity.type
_entity.pdbx_description
1 polymer ?
#
loop_
_entity_poly.entity_id
_entity_poly.type
_entity_poly.pdbx_seq_one_letter_code
_entity_poly.pdbx_strand_id
1 'polypeptide(L)'
;RLATSSIEEGPDTLVIKHLYIERRMKPLNLYLMNSDTAEKERVVREYGDAIRDLAAANIFPGDMLFKNFGVTRYGRVIFYDYDEIEYMTDCHFRRIPPAPNPEMELSGEVWYPVARNDVFPEEFGTFLLGDPLVRRVFLQYHRELLDAGFWQHKQQRIRDGYIEDFYPYPVELRFCHRYAARLRRQDAGAP
;
A
#
# COMPACT_ATOMS: atom_id res chain seq x y z
N ARG A 1 26.31 -2.05 19.54
CA ARG A 1 25.41 -2.94 20.33
C ARG A 1 24.39 -3.70 19.47
N LEU A 2 23.82 -3.11 18.42
CA LEU A 2 22.78 -3.79 17.63
C LEU A 2 23.28 -4.68 16.47
N ALA A 3 24.51 -4.46 15.96
CA ALA A 3 25.03 -5.16 14.78
C ALA A 3 26.45 -5.73 14.97
N THR A 4 26.79 -6.17 16.19
CA THR A 4 28.17 -6.56 16.58
C THR A 4 28.73 -7.70 15.71
N SER A 5 27.89 -8.61 15.21
CA SER A 5 28.29 -9.70 14.30
C SER A 5 28.58 -9.24 12.86
N SER A 6 28.14 -8.03 12.49
CA SER A 6 28.20 -7.50 11.12
C SER A 6 29.24 -6.38 10.97
N ILE A 7 30.08 -6.18 11.97
CA ILE A 7 31.07 -5.09 12.02
C ILE A 7 32.45 -5.69 12.36
N GLU A 8 33.50 -5.21 11.71
CA GLU A 8 34.90 -5.45 12.10
C GLU A 8 35.60 -4.11 12.33
N GLU A 9 36.22 -3.96 13.49
CA GLU A 9 36.93 -2.76 13.91
C GLU A 9 38.43 -2.95 13.69
N GLY A 10 39.03 -2.13 12.83
CA GLY A 10 40.47 -1.98 12.69
C GLY A 10 40.97 -0.72 13.41
N PRO A 11 42.29 -0.44 13.41
CA PRO A 11 42.86 0.72 14.09
C PRO A 11 42.27 2.08 13.64
N ASP A 12 42.07 2.25 12.32
CA ASP A 12 41.54 3.49 11.70
C ASP A 12 40.35 3.24 10.77
N THR A 13 39.83 2.01 10.73
CA THR A 13 38.80 1.61 9.75
C THR A 13 37.70 0.79 10.42
N LEU A 14 36.48 0.93 9.89
CA LEU A 14 35.32 0.15 10.29
C LEU A 14 34.80 -0.57 9.04
N VAL A 15 34.78 -1.90 9.06
CA VAL A 15 34.21 -2.71 7.98
C VAL A 15 32.81 -3.12 8.38
N ILE A 16 31.83 -2.78 7.54
CA ILE A 16 30.46 -3.26 7.67
C ILE A 16 30.32 -4.43 6.70
N LYS A 17 30.13 -5.65 7.22
CA LYS A 17 30.13 -6.88 6.41
C LYS A 17 28.98 -6.92 5.41
N HIS A 18 27.84 -6.34 5.79
CA HIS A 18 26.65 -6.34 4.97
C HIS A 18 25.84 -5.08 5.25
N LEU A 19 25.47 -4.37 4.19
CA LEU A 19 24.58 -3.23 4.23
C LEU A 19 23.88 -3.10 2.89
N TYR A 20 22.71 -2.47 2.92
CA TYR A 20 22.02 -2.01 1.72
C TYR A 20 22.17 -0.50 1.60
N ILE A 21 22.40 -0.01 0.38
CA ILE A 21 22.37 1.41 0.06
C ILE A 21 21.12 1.67 -0.76
N GLU A 22 20.24 2.51 -0.23
CA GLU A 22 18.98 2.85 -0.89
C GLU A 22 18.85 4.35 -1.12
N ARG A 23 17.91 4.71 -2.01
CA ARG A 23 17.59 6.10 -2.26
C ARG A 23 16.96 6.72 -1.01
N ARG A 24 17.64 7.69 -0.42
CA ARG A 24 17.07 8.47 0.69
C ARG A 24 15.80 9.20 0.25
N MET A 25 14.71 8.96 0.99
CA MET A 25 13.40 9.61 0.85
C MET A 25 12.99 10.25 2.18
N LYS A 26 11.96 11.09 2.16
CA LYS A 26 11.36 11.60 3.41
C LYS A 26 10.34 10.56 3.90
N PRO A 27 10.48 9.97 5.10
CA PRO A 27 9.48 9.04 5.62
C PRO A 27 8.08 9.66 5.59
N LEU A 28 7.07 8.90 5.14
CA LEU A 28 5.72 9.41 4.86
C LEU A 28 5.03 9.89 6.14
N ASN A 29 5.21 9.23 7.27
CA ASN A 29 4.74 9.70 8.57
C ASN A 29 5.27 11.12 8.90
N LEU A 30 6.57 11.36 8.69
CA LEU A 30 7.19 12.68 8.89
C LEU A 30 6.77 13.69 7.81
N TYR A 31 6.49 13.22 6.60
CA TYR A 31 5.96 14.06 5.53
C TYR A 31 4.58 14.59 5.92
N LEU A 32 3.66 13.70 6.29
CA LEU A 32 2.29 14.02 6.72
C LEU A 32 2.26 15.02 7.88
N MET A 33 3.12 14.87 8.90
CA MET A 33 3.16 15.79 10.05
C MET A 33 3.45 17.25 9.66
N ASN A 34 4.20 17.48 8.57
CA ASN A 34 4.69 18.79 8.17
C ASN A 34 3.97 19.38 6.95
N SER A 35 3.04 18.62 6.36
CA SER A 35 2.35 19.02 5.13
C SER A 35 1.09 19.82 5.41
N ASP A 36 0.79 20.76 4.52
CA ASP A 36 -0.51 21.42 4.50
C ASP A 36 -1.63 20.47 4.05
N THR A 37 -2.88 20.95 4.09
CA THR A 37 -4.05 20.15 3.73
C THR A 37 -3.96 19.60 2.31
N ALA A 38 -3.59 20.41 1.32
CA ALA A 38 -3.58 19.99 -0.09
C ALA A 38 -2.47 18.94 -0.35
N GLU A 39 -1.31 19.11 0.27
CA GLU A 39 -0.23 18.13 0.21
C GLU A 39 -0.59 16.82 0.89
N LYS A 40 -1.25 16.87 2.06
CA LYS A 40 -1.75 15.69 2.76
C LYS A 40 -2.74 14.91 1.90
N GLU A 41 -3.72 15.60 1.30
CA GLU A 41 -4.71 14.97 0.42
C GLU A 41 -4.04 14.25 -0.75
N ARG A 42 -3.10 14.94 -1.41
CA ARG A 42 -2.32 14.38 -2.53
C ARG A 42 -1.54 13.14 -2.11
N VAL A 43 -0.80 13.19 -1.01
CA VAL A 43 0.09 12.10 -0.61
C VAL A 43 -0.67 10.90 -0.04
N VAL A 44 -1.83 11.10 0.58
CA VAL A 44 -2.71 10.00 1.02
C VAL A 44 -3.29 9.26 -0.18
N ARG A 45 -3.66 9.99 -1.25
CA ARG A 45 -4.07 9.36 -2.51
C ARG A 45 -2.92 8.54 -3.10
N GLU A 46 -1.73 9.13 -3.18
CA GLU A 46 -0.54 8.46 -3.71
C GLU A 46 -0.14 7.22 -2.88
N TYR A 47 -0.32 7.25 -1.56
CA TYR A 47 -0.08 6.11 -0.68
C TYR A 47 -1.01 4.92 -0.99
N GLY A 48 -2.31 5.17 -1.14
CA GLY A 48 -3.23 4.10 -1.53
C GLY A 48 -2.98 3.59 -2.95
N ASP A 49 -2.60 4.47 -3.89
CA ASP A 49 -2.18 4.06 -5.23
C ASP A 49 -0.93 3.17 -5.18
N ALA A 50 0.05 3.48 -4.32
CA ALA A 50 1.23 2.64 -4.13
C ALA A 50 0.88 1.23 -3.62
N ILE A 51 -0.07 1.11 -2.70
CA ILE A 51 -0.55 -0.20 -2.22
C ILE A 51 -1.25 -0.97 -3.35
N ARG A 52 -2.10 -0.30 -4.14
CA ARG A 52 -2.78 -0.90 -5.28
C ARG A 52 -1.77 -1.41 -6.32
N ASP A 53 -0.73 -0.63 -6.59
CA ASP A 53 0.34 -0.98 -7.54
C ASP A 53 1.15 -2.19 -7.05
N LEU A 54 1.47 -2.25 -5.74
CA LEU A 54 2.13 -3.42 -5.13
C LEU A 54 1.26 -4.68 -5.23
N ALA A 55 -0.02 -4.57 -4.87
CA ALA A 55 -0.97 -5.67 -4.95
C ALA A 55 -1.13 -6.20 -6.39
N ALA A 56 -1.16 -5.30 -7.38
CA ALA A 56 -1.20 -5.64 -8.79
C ALA A 56 0.06 -6.39 -9.26
N ALA A 57 1.20 -6.12 -8.62
CA ALA A 57 2.48 -6.81 -8.85
C ALA A 57 2.65 -8.11 -8.05
N ASN A 58 1.56 -8.66 -7.48
CA ASN A 58 1.56 -9.84 -6.61
C ASN A 58 2.33 -9.65 -5.29
N ILE A 59 2.51 -8.42 -4.83
CA ILE A 59 3.20 -8.12 -3.56
C ILE A 59 2.21 -7.59 -2.53
N PHE A 60 2.13 -8.26 -1.39
CA PHE A 60 1.48 -7.77 -0.19
C PHE A 60 2.54 -7.16 0.75
N PRO A 61 2.41 -5.89 1.18
CA PRO A 61 3.47 -5.23 1.94
C PRO A 61 3.67 -5.72 3.38
N GLY A 62 2.70 -6.45 3.96
CA GLY A 62 2.70 -6.75 5.39
C GLY A 62 2.37 -5.50 6.21
N ASP A 63 3.36 -4.92 6.90
CA ASP A 63 3.22 -3.68 7.67
C ASP A 63 3.03 -2.46 6.76
N MET A 64 1.76 -2.06 6.61
CA MET A 64 1.36 -0.91 5.80
C MET A 64 1.47 0.44 6.51
N LEU A 65 2.06 0.53 7.70
CA LEU A 65 2.19 1.79 8.43
C LEU A 65 2.99 2.84 7.62
N PHE A 66 2.61 4.12 7.76
CA PHE A 66 3.24 5.23 7.03
C PHE A 66 4.76 5.36 7.27
N LYS A 67 5.30 4.79 8.35
CA LYS A 67 6.75 4.77 8.64
C LYS A 67 7.55 3.88 7.67
N ASN A 68 6.89 3.00 6.92
CA ASN A 68 7.52 2.05 5.98
C ASN A 68 7.45 2.54 4.53
N PHE A 69 6.92 3.75 4.33
CA PHE A 69 6.78 4.40 3.05
C PHE A 69 7.56 5.71 3.02
N GLY A 70 8.10 6.04 1.85
CA GLY A 70 8.91 7.22 1.61
C GLY A 70 8.32 8.09 0.51
N VAL A 71 8.43 9.40 0.69
CA VAL A 71 8.03 10.39 -0.30
C VAL A 71 9.27 10.87 -1.05
N THR A 72 9.23 10.75 -2.37
CA THR A 72 10.27 11.23 -3.26
C THR A 72 10.18 12.76 -3.47
N ARG A 73 11.20 13.35 -4.10
CA ARG A 73 11.20 14.79 -4.45
C ARG A 73 10.04 15.21 -5.35
N TYR A 74 9.46 14.27 -6.12
CA TYR A 74 8.34 14.53 -7.02
C TYR A 74 6.98 14.19 -6.38
N GLY A 75 6.96 13.87 -5.08
CA GLY A 75 5.73 13.55 -4.36
C GLY A 75 5.22 12.12 -4.55
N ARG A 76 5.96 11.24 -5.24
CA ARG A 76 5.64 9.80 -5.34
C ARG A 76 5.88 9.09 -4.00
N VAL A 77 5.01 8.16 -3.65
CA VAL A 77 5.13 7.30 -2.47
C VAL A 77 5.73 5.95 -2.86
N ILE A 78 6.74 5.51 -2.11
CA ILE A 78 7.48 4.26 -2.38
C ILE A 78 7.59 3.48 -1.07
N PHE A 79 7.30 2.18 -1.11
CA PHE A 79 7.51 1.26 0.00
C PHE A 79 9.00 0.85 0.10
N TYR A 80 9.54 0.73 1.31
CA TYR A 80 10.97 0.40 1.51
C TYR A 80 11.26 -0.59 2.65
N ASP A 81 10.26 -1.06 3.39
CA ASP A 81 10.48 -2.00 4.50
C ASP A 81 10.17 -3.44 4.04
N TYR A 82 11.18 -4.20 3.62
CA TYR A 82 10.96 -5.48 2.94
C TYR A 82 10.87 -6.69 3.86
N ASP A 83 10.96 -6.52 5.19
CA ASP A 83 11.05 -7.65 6.11
C ASP A 83 9.72 -8.43 6.26
N GLU A 84 8.58 -7.78 6.01
CA GLU A 84 7.24 -8.36 6.16
C GLU A 84 6.50 -8.58 4.82
N ILE A 85 7.19 -8.47 3.68
CA ILE A 85 6.52 -8.68 2.39
C ILE A 85 6.15 -10.15 2.20
N GLU A 86 4.98 -10.37 1.62
CA GLU A 86 4.50 -11.69 1.24
C GLU A 86 3.95 -11.63 -0.20
N TYR A 87 3.92 -12.77 -0.88
CA TYR A 87 3.19 -12.83 -2.14
C TYR A 87 1.70 -12.73 -1.89
N MET A 88 1.00 -11.95 -2.72
CA MET A 88 -0.45 -11.85 -2.65
C MET A 88 -1.09 -13.22 -2.73
N THR A 89 -0.58 -14.14 -3.55
CA THR A 89 -1.10 -15.51 -3.68
C THR A 89 -1.01 -16.37 -2.42
N ASP A 90 -0.11 -16.02 -1.50
CA ASP A 90 0.20 -16.78 -0.28
C ASP A 90 -0.56 -16.25 0.94
N CYS A 91 -1.12 -15.04 0.83
CA CYS A 91 -2.01 -14.45 1.82
C CYS A 91 -3.43 -15.07 1.75
N HIS A 92 -4.11 -15.12 2.88
CA HIS A 92 -5.51 -15.52 3.00
C HIS A 92 -6.37 -14.31 3.42
N PHE A 93 -6.84 -13.53 2.44
CA PHE A 93 -7.69 -12.37 2.73
C PHE A 93 -9.09 -12.82 3.15
N ARG A 94 -9.53 -12.41 4.33
CA ARG A 94 -10.80 -12.81 4.94
C ARG A 94 -11.53 -11.59 5.46
N ARG A 95 -12.86 -11.69 5.56
CA ARG A 95 -13.67 -10.73 6.33
C ARG A 95 -13.66 -11.13 7.79
N ILE A 96 -13.65 -10.12 8.67
CA ILE A 96 -13.90 -10.35 10.10
C ILE A 96 -15.32 -10.90 10.26
N PRO A 97 -15.51 -12.08 10.87
CA PRO A 97 -16.86 -12.62 11.08
C PRO A 97 -17.65 -11.71 12.04
N PRO A 98 -18.98 -11.60 11.87
CA PRO A 98 -19.81 -10.85 12.80
C PRO A 98 -19.68 -11.42 14.22
N ALA A 99 -19.74 -10.54 15.22
CA ALA A 99 -19.73 -10.97 16.62
C ALA A 99 -20.94 -11.88 16.88
N PRO A 100 -20.76 -13.05 17.50
CA PRO A 100 -21.86 -13.99 17.74
C PRO A 100 -22.86 -13.47 18.79
N ASN A 101 -22.43 -12.55 19.66
CA ASN A 101 -23.22 -11.93 20.72
C ASN A 101 -22.62 -10.57 21.15
N PRO A 102 -23.35 -9.74 21.89
CA PRO A 102 -22.89 -8.41 22.33
C PRO A 102 -21.65 -8.46 23.23
N GLU A 103 -21.47 -9.53 24.02
CA GLU A 103 -20.31 -9.66 24.91
C GLU A 103 -19.00 -9.76 24.11
N MET A 104 -19.02 -10.49 22.98
CA MET A 104 -17.84 -10.62 22.11
C MET A 104 -17.53 -9.33 21.34
N GLU A 105 -18.52 -8.50 21.04
CA GLU A 105 -18.29 -7.18 20.41
C GLU A 105 -17.50 -6.23 21.33
N LEU A 106 -17.65 -6.39 22.66
CA LEU A 106 -16.94 -5.61 23.67
C LEU A 106 -15.66 -6.30 24.17
N SER A 107 -15.37 -7.51 23.68
CA SER A 107 -14.19 -8.27 24.07
C SER A 107 -12.92 -7.64 23.51
N GLY A 108 -11.86 -7.57 24.33
CA GLY A 108 -10.51 -7.24 23.86
C GLY A 108 -9.79 -8.43 23.20
N GLU A 109 -10.37 -9.64 23.28
CA GLU A 109 -9.83 -10.86 22.70
C GLU A 109 -10.53 -11.23 21.40
N VAL A 110 -9.76 -11.71 20.41
CA VAL A 110 -10.27 -12.20 19.12
C VAL A 110 -11.03 -13.51 19.31
N TRP A 111 -12.31 -13.56 18.92
CA TRP A 111 -13.19 -14.74 19.09
C TRP A 111 -13.17 -15.73 17.92
N TYR A 112 -12.47 -15.41 16.84
CA TYR A 112 -12.37 -16.23 15.64
C TYR A 112 -10.94 -16.73 15.42
N PRO A 113 -10.75 -17.91 14.82
CA PRO A 113 -9.42 -18.44 14.55
C PRO A 113 -8.70 -17.60 13.50
N VAL A 114 -7.46 -17.23 13.81
CA VAL A 114 -6.53 -16.50 12.94
C VAL A 114 -5.32 -17.38 12.67
N ALA A 115 -5.07 -17.69 11.41
CA ALA A 115 -3.86 -18.37 10.95
C ALA A 115 -2.76 -17.34 10.59
N ARG A 116 -1.51 -17.80 10.50
CA ARG A 116 -0.34 -16.95 10.22
C ARG A 116 -0.50 -16.05 8.98
N ASN A 117 -1.12 -16.57 7.93
CA ASN A 117 -1.26 -15.86 6.65
C ASN A 117 -2.65 -15.21 6.49
N ASP A 118 -3.50 -15.25 7.51
CA ASP A 118 -4.80 -14.58 7.45
C ASP A 118 -4.61 -13.07 7.52
N VAL A 119 -5.26 -12.37 6.61
CA VAL A 119 -5.23 -10.90 6.52
C VAL A 119 -6.67 -10.39 6.55
N PHE A 120 -6.95 -9.44 7.43
CA PHE A 120 -8.25 -8.80 7.61
C PHE A 120 -8.17 -7.32 7.22
N PRO A 121 -8.48 -6.97 5.95
CA PRO A 121 -8.29 -5.61 5.48
C PRO A 121 -9.09 -4.54 6.22
N GLU A 122 -10.20 -4.94 6.85
CA GLU A 122 -11.01 -4.08 7.70
C GLU A 122 -10.20 -3.48 8.87
N GLU A 123 -9.20 -4.21 9.39
CA GLU A 123 -8.39 -3.76 10.53
C GLU A 123 -7.42 -2.64 10.16
N PHE A 124 -7.02 -2.53 8.89
CA PHE A 124 -6.11 -1.46 8.43
C PHE A 124 -6.68 -0.08 8.74
N GLY A 125 -8.01 0.06 8.68
CA GLY A 125 -8.71 1.30 9.01
C GLY A 125 -8.46 1.77 10.45
N THR A 126 -8.30 0.85 11.39
CA THR A 126 -8.08 1.15 12.81
C THR A 126 -6.70 1.75 13.05
N PHE A 127 -5.66 1.25 12.38
CA PHE A 127 -4.28 1.67 12.59
C PHE A 127 -3.84 2.82 11.68
N LEU A 128 -4.38 2.92 10.46
CA LEU A 128 -3.97 3.91 9.46
C LEU A 128 -4.77 5.21 9.52
N LEU A 129 -6.04 5.15 9.93
CA LEU A 129 -7.01 6.23 9.71
C LEU A 129 -7.39 7.00 10.98
N GLY A 130 -6.41 7.20 11.88
CA GLY A 130 -6.58 7.98 13.10
C GLY A 130 -6.73 9.49 12.88
N ASP A 131 -6.04 10.06 11.87
CA ASP A 131 -6.20 11.47 11.49
C ASP A 131 -7.50 11.66 10.66
N PRO A 132 -8.41 12.58 11.04
CA PRO A 132 -9.69 12.75 10.35
C PRO A 132 -9.59 13.19 8.88
N LEU A 133 -8.57 13.97 8.51
CA LEU A 133 -8.33 14.35 7.12
C LEU A 133 -7.82 13.14 6.34
N VAL A 134 -6.83 12.42 6.87
CA VAL A 134 -6.30 11.19 6.27
C VAL A 134 -7.43 10.17 6.06
N ARG A 135 -8.25 9.93 7.10
CA ARG A 135 -9.41 9.04 7.04
C ARG A 135 -10.37 9.41 5.92
N ARG A 136 -10.76 10.68 5.85
CA ARG A 136 -11.72 11.17 4.85
C ARG A 136 -11.21 10.94 3.43
N VAL A 137 -9.96 11.31 3.18
CA VAL A 137 -9.34 11.20 1.85
C VAL A 137 -9.15 9.74 1.47
N PHE A 138 -8.62 8.92 2.39
CA PHE A 138 -8.41 7.51 2.14
C PHE A 138 -9.72 6.80 1.82
N LEU A 139 -10.78 7.03 2.60
CA LEU A 139 -12.10 6.45 2.33
C LEU A 139 -12.74 6.99 1.03
N GLN A 140 -12.40 8.19 0.61
CA GLN A 140 -12.90 8.75 -0.65
C GLN A 140 -12.28 8.05 -1.87
N TYR A 141 -10.98 7.75 -1.84
CA TYR A 141 -10.25 7.25 -3.01
C TYR A 141 -9.93 5.76 -2.98
N HIS A 142 -9.79 5.17 -1.79
CA HIS A 142 -9.15 3.86 -1.57
C HIS A 142 -9.91 2.99 -0.56
N ARG A 143 -11.22 3.22 -0.40
CA ARG A 143 -12.04 2.42 0.53
C ARG A 143 -12.01 0.92 0.24
N GLU A 144 -11.79 0.54 -1.01
CA GLU A 144 -11.69 -0.85 -1.45
C GLU A 144 -10.48 -1.57 -0.84
N LEU A 145 -9.43 -0.84 -0.43
CA LEU A 145 -8.29 -1.44 0.27
C LEU A 145 -8.67 -1.98 1.65
N LEU A 146 -9.81 -1.56 2.22
CA LEU A 146 -10.35 -2.08 3.47
C LEU A 146 -11.33 -3.24 3.26
N ASP A 147 -11.50 -3.71 2.02
CA ASP A 147 -12.43 -4.78 1.67
C ASP A 147 -11.68 -6.02 1.21
N ALA A 148 -11.80 -7.13 1.94
CA ALA A 148 -11.27 -8.44 1.54
C ALA A 148 -11.62 -8.83 0.08
N GLY A 149 -12.78 -8.42 -0.43
CA GLY A 149 -13.20 -8.71 -1.80
C GLY A 149 -12.29 -8.10 -2.86
N PHE A 150 -11.72 -6.91 -2.63
CA PHE A 150 -10.75 -6.29 -3.53
C PHE A 150 -9.51 -7.18 -3.67
N TRP A 151 -8.96 -7.60 -2.54
CA TRP A 151 -7.74 -8.40 -2.47
C TRP A 151 -7.94 -9.80 -3.06
N GLN A 152 -9.06 -10.45 -2.74
CA GLN A 152 -9.44 -11.74 -3.31
C GLN A 152 -9.59 -11.67 -4.84
N HIS A 153 -10.21 -10.60 -5.35
CA HIS A 153 -10.34 -10.39 -6.78
C HIS A 153 -8.97 -10.20 -7.46
N LYS A 154 -8.06 -9.42 -6.86
CA LYS A 154 -6.69 -9.25 -7.35
C LYS A 154 -5.93 -10.57 -7.36
N GLN A 155 -6.00 -11.34 -6.28
CA GLN A 155 -5.40 -12.68 -6.23
C GLN A 155 -5.92 -13.58 -7.35
N GLN A 156 -7.24 -13.58 -7.62
CA GLN A 156 -7.80 -14.42 -8.67
C GLN A 156 -7.24 -14.03 -10.04
N ARG A 157 -7.20 -12.72 -10.35
CA ARG A 157 -6.62 -12.23 -11.61
C ARG A 157 -5.15 -12.65 -11.78
N ILE A 158 -4.36 -12.57 -10.71
CA ILE A 158 -2.97 -13.02 -10.71
C ILE A 158 -2.88 -14.52 -10.98
N ARG A 159 -3.72 -15.33 -10.32
CA ARG A 159 -3.79 -16.79 -10.54
C ARG A 159 -4.25 -17.15 -11.95
N ASP A 160 -5.10 -16.33 -12.56
CA ASP A 160 -5.53 -16.47 -13.95
C ASP A 160 -4.42 -16.06 -14.95
N GLY A 161 -3.25 -15.63 -14.47
CA GLY A 161 -2.11 -15.22 -15.29
C GLY A 161 -2.25 -13.82 -15.88
N TYR A 162 -3.21 -13.01 -15.40
CA TYR A 162 -3.36 -11.64 -15.86
C TYR A 162 -2.26 -10.75 -15.30
N ILE A 163 -1.51 -10.09 -16.19
CA ILE A 163 -0.52 -9.08 -15.84
C ILE A 163 -1.19 -7.70 -15.96
N GLU A 164 -1.25 -6.96 -14.85
CA GLU A 164 -1.82 -5.62 -14.87
C GLU A 164 -0.89 -4.59 -15.50
N ASP A 165 -1.48 -3.69 -16.30
CA ASP A 165 -0.73 -2.61 -16.92
C ASP A 165 -0.24 -1.62 -15.86
N PHE A 166 1.07 -1.36 -15.87
CA PHE A 166 1.70 -0.33 -15.06
C PHE A 166 1.98 0.92 -15.91
N TYR A 167 1.50 2.08 -15.46
CA TYR A 167 1.70 3.35 -16.18
C TYR A 167 2.49 4.32 -15.30
N PRO A 168 3.72 4.70 -15.67
CA PRO A 168 4.56 5.59 -14.88
C PRO A 168 4.19 7.08 -15.05
N TYR A 169 2.89 7.37 -15.23
CA TYR A 169 2.36 8.71 -15.43
C TYR A 169 0.87 8.80 -15.05
N PRO A 170 0.37 10.02 -14.74
CA PRO A 170 -1.03 10.20 -14.34
C PRO A 170 -2.04 9.72 -15.39
N VAL A 171 -3.17 9.18 -14.92
CA VAL A 171 -4.24 8.62 -15.79
C VAL A 171 -4.76 9.66 -16.77
N GLU A 172 -4.83 10.92 -16.36
CA GLU A 172 -5.32 12.05 -17.16
C GLU A 172 -4.47 12.31 -18.42
N LEU A 173 -3.22 11.83 -18.43
CA LEU A 173 -2.32 11.96 -19.59
C LEU A 173 -2.49 10.84 -20.63
N ARG A 174 -3.20 9.75 -20.31
CA ARG A 174 -3.44 8.68 -21.29
C ARG A 174 -4.19 9.25 -22.49
N PHE A 175 -3.78 8.86 -23.70
CA PHE A 175 -4.37 9.38 -24.93
C PHE A 175 -5.88 9.13 -25.04
N CYS A 176 -6.36 7.99 -24.53
CA CYS A 176 -7.79 7.67 -24.47
C CYS A 176 -8.60 8.65 -23.62
N HIS A 177 -8.00 9.29 -22.61
CA HIS A 177 -8.64 10.32 -21.80
C HIS A 177 -8.44 11.71 -22.39
N ARG A 178 -7.19 12.07 -22.72
CA ARG A 178 -6.84 13.40 -23.25
C ARG A 178 -7.48 13.71 -24.60
N TYR A 179 -7.67 12.70 -25.44
CA TYR A 179 -8.21 12.84 -26.79
C TYR A 179 -9.54 12.08 -27.00
N ALA A 180 -10.27 11.78 -25.92
CA ALA A 180 -11.53 11.01 -25.97
C ALA A 180 -12.52 11.51 -27.03
N ALA A 181 -12.69 12.83 -27.16
CA ALA A 181 -13.59 13.44 -28.13
C ALA A 181 -13.16 13.23 -29.60
N ARG A 182 -11.85 13.11 -29.85
CA ARG A 182 -11.30 12.86 -31.20
C ARG A 182 -11.44 11.39 -31.59
N LEU A 183 -11.21 10.47 -30.66
CA LEU A 183 -11.38 9.03 -30.88
C LEU A 183 -12.84 8.67 -31.18
N ARG A 184 -13.79 9.22 -30.41
CA ARG A 184 -15.24 9.00 -30.65
C ARG A 184 -15.73 9.46 -32.03
N ARG A 185 -15.10 10.49 -32.60
CA ARG A 185 -15.42 10.99 -33.95
C ARG A 185 -14.82 10.12 -35.07
N GLN A 186 -13.74 9.40 -34.80
CA GLN A 186 -13.15 8.47 -35.75
C GLN A 186 -13.95 7.17 -35.83
N ASP A 187 -14.44 6.67 -34.69
CA ASP A 187 -15.30 5.47 -34.65
C ASP A 187 -16.68 5.70 -35.30
N ALA A 188 -17.22 6.91 -35.18
CA ALA A 188 -18.50 7.29 -35.82
C ALA A 188 -18.38 7.55 -37.34
N GLY A 189 -17.17 7.49 -37.91
CA GLY A 189 -16.89 7.74 -39.32
C GLY A 189 -16.23 6.56 -40.05
N ALA A 190 -16.13 5.39 -39.41
CA ALA A 190 -15.71 4.16 -40.08
C ALA A 190 -16.93 3.53 -40.79
N PRO A 191 -16.82 3.20 -42.10
CA PRO A 191 -17.91 2.60 -42.88
C PRO A 191 -18.32 1.21 -42.40
#